data_AF-A0A9P5E5V5-F1
#
_entry.id   AF-A0A9P5E5V5-F1
#
_cell.length_a   1.000
_cell.length_b   1.000
_cell.length_c   1.000
_cell.angle_alpha   90.00
_cell.angle_beta   90.00
_cell.angle_gamma   90.00
#
_symmetry.space_group_name_H-M   'P 1'
#
loop_
_entity.id
_entity.type
_entity.pdbx_description
1 polymer ?
#
loop_
_entity_poly.entity_id
_entity_poly.type
_entity_poly.pdbx_seq_one_letter_code
_entity_poly.pdbx_strand_id
1 'polypeptide(L)'
;MAASQIGDVSHQLVPADSITASYDKDAGLLILSASGKNVNLADEIEFHRLPFYGGLLFELHSLGRPAVHGGSSYEITDSFDIELPSIVFPSDTVIVNTENKQNWVVPIQYSETSQESAVNKEGEPGLPDEVEQLSVDESEKIIVPVDRAFTIRQSNYFEGQGGSISIDFDKSFSTLTDAQIEDGKIEWSFTAQKTGKTQVVVYVGQTDPPFMYRVPYEVEVLAPVEDSITHDAQAVLSVKSKGQGSDFAYDAESDGGDSENGDGMIGLALSWDGFINVGLSLIKKQYPNAKLLELDATPLTRKPVDDEWNLVSNRIVCSLGGKKTAIIQSTEWGEFGDVQTIDSPFLGDQLIPWPVTLDIHDAFTILREAGYKQGVNAVTLRQPFYPGDDQPFYIFSIGNEFIGVGIKDKKIHNLGVSEYNIQKA
;
A
#
# COMPACT_ATOMS: atom_id res chain seq x y z
N MET A 1 5.58 48.52 -17.63
CA MET A 1 5.28 47.46 -16.65
C MET A 1 5.53 46.14 -17.33
N ALA A 2 6.66 45.50 -17.04
CA ALA A 2 6.99 44.19 -17.59
C ALA A 2 6.38 43.13 -16.68
N ALA A 3 5.53 42.27 -17.23
CA ALA A 3 5.00 41.12 -16.52
C ALA A 3 6.14 40.10 -16.34
N SER A 4 6.48 39.80 -15.09
CA SER A 4 7.45 38.77 -14.73
C SER A 4 6.81 37.41 -15.00
N GLN A 5 7.25 36.71 -16.04
CA GLN A 5 6.96 35.29 -16.20
C GLN A 5 7.70 34.55 -15.08
N ILE A 6 6.95 34.06 -14.09
CA ILE A 6 7.45 33.08 -13.13
C ILE A 6 7.56 31.78 -13.93
N GLY A 7 8.79 31.44 -14.30
CA GLY A 7 9.09 30.19 -14.98
C GLY A 7 8.85 29.04 -14.00
N ASP A 8 8.16 28.02 -14.47
CA ASP A 8 7.92 26.77 -13.75
C ASP A 8 9.27 26.17 -13.32
N VAL A 9 9.41 25.81 -12.05
CA VAL A 9 10.64 25.19 -11.52
C VAL A 9 10.50 23.70 -11.77
N SER A 10 11.17 23.19 -12.81
CA SER A 10 11.16 21.77 -13.09
C SER A 10 12.04 21.04 -12.08
N HIS A 11 11.44 20.13 -11.31
CA HIS A 11 12.16 19.17 -10.48
C HIS A 11 12.69 18.05 -11.38
N GLN A 12 14.01 17.84 -11.38
CA GLN A 12 14.65 16.77 -12.13
C GLN A 12 15.44 15.87 -11.17
N LEU A 13 15.30 14.55 -11.33
CA LEU A 13 16.12 13.59 -10.59
C LEU A 13 17.60 13.77 -10.92
N VAL A 14 18.44 13.60 -9.90
CA VAL A 14 19.90 13.76 -9.97
C VAL A 14 20.54 12.38 -9.85
N PRO A 15 21.58 12.05 -10.64
CA PRO A 15 22.30 10.80 -10.51
C PRO A 15 23.23 10.87 -9.30
N ALA A 16 23.34 9.80 -8.53
CA ALA A 16 24.29 9.70 -7.42
C ALA A 16 25.20 8.47 -7.55
N ASP A 17 26.43 8.61 -7.09
CA ASP A 17 27.45 7.56 -7.03
C ASP A 17 27.42 6.85 -5.66
N SER A 18 27.01 7.56 -4.60
CA SER A 18 26.78 6.98 -3.27
C SER A 18 25.65 7.69 -2.52
N ILE A 19 24.95 6.93 -1.68
CA ILE A 19 23.96 7.43 -0.71
C ILE A 19 24.18 6.71 0.62
N THR A 20 24.11 7.47 1.71
CA THR A 20 24.16 6.94 3.08
C THR A 20 23.01 7.49 3.90
N ALA A 21 22.53 6.69 4.86
CA ALA A 21 21.51 7.08 5.82
C ALA A 21 22.02 6.84 7.24
N SER A 22 21.81 7.81 8.13
CA SER A 22 22.11 7.67 9.55
C SER A 22 20.99 8.26 10.39
N TYR A 23 20.86 7.77 11.62
CA TYR A 23 19.86 8.25 12.56
C TYR A 23 20.51 8.79 13.83
N ASP A 24 20.23 10.05 14.13
CA ASP A 24 20.58 10.67 15.40
C ASP A 24 19.40 10.49 16.36
N LYS A 25 19.55 9.53 17.29
CA LYS A 25 18.54 9.19 18.28
C LYS A 25 18.26 10.32 19.26
N ASP A 26 19.27 11.13 19.57
CA ASP A 26 19.14 12.21 20.56
C ASP A 26 18.43 13.42 19.93
N ALA A 27 18.68 13.68 18.65
CA ALA A 27 18.04 14.75 17.90
C ALA A 27 16.67 14.36 17.29
N GLY A 28 16.38 13.06 17.16
CA GLY A 28 15.19 12.58 16.47
C GLY A 28 15.27 12.76 14.95
N LEU A 29 16.48 12.77 14.37
CA LEU A 29 16.71 13.15 12.98
C LEU A 29 17.24 11.99 12.13
N LEU A 30 16.58 11.74 11.01
CA LEU A 30 17.14 10.96 9.91
C LEU A 30 18.00 11.85 9.03
N ILE A 31 19.24 11.47 8.82
CA ILE A 31 20.22 12.22 8.03
C ILE A 31 20.54 11.42 6.78
N LEU A 32 20.31 12.00 5.61
CA LEU A 32 20.66 11.43 4.32
C LEU A 32 21.79 12.21 3.68
N SER A 33 22.78 11.51 3.15
CA SER A 33 23.87 12.11 2.38
C SER A 33 23.99 11.45 1.03
N ALA A 34 24.24 12.24 -0.02
CA ALA A 34 24.51 11.75 -1.36
C ALA A 34 25.76 12.41 -1.93
N SER A 35 26.51 11.68 -2.75
CA SER A 35 27.56 12.26 -3.59
C SER A 35 27.54 11.67 -4.99
N GLY A 36 27.99 12.45 -5.96
CA GLY A 36 28.04 12.03 -7.36
C GLY A 36 28.94 12.91 -8.21
N LYS A 37 29.16 12.49 -9.46
CA LYS A 37 29.97 13.21 -10.46
C LYS A 37 29.18 13.52 -11.72
N ASN A 38 29.71 14.46 -12.50
CA ASN A 38 29.28 14.76 -13.87
C ASN A 38 27.86 15.31 -14.00
N VAL A 39 27.30 15.89 -12.96
CA VAL A 39 25.99 16.51 -13.08
C VAL A 39 26.16 17.94 -13.59
N ASN A 40 25.53 18.26 -14.72
CA ASN A 40 25.47 19.63 -15.23
C ASN A 40 24.37 20.39 -14.48
N LEU A 41 24.57 20.58 -13.18
CA LEU A 41 23.64 21.32 -12.32
C LEU A 41 24.16 22.73 -12.10
N ALA A 42 23.28 23.71 -12.29
CA ALA A 42 23.59 25.09 -11.92
C ALA A 42 23.29 25.36 -10.43
N ASP A 43 22.52 24.46 -9.82
CA ASP A 43 21.70 24.78 -8.66
C ASP A 43 21.77 23.70 -7.55
N GLU A 44 21.01 23.97 -6.49
CA GLU A 44 20.93 23.22 -5.23
C GLU A 44 20.36 21.81 -5.45
N ILE A 45 20.96 20.83 -4.78
CA ILE A 45 20.53 19.43 -4.78
C ILE A 45 19.93 19.17 -3.41
N GLU A 46 18.78 18.50 -3.36
CA GLU A 46 18.12 18.15 -2.10
C GLU A 46 17.44 16.79 -2.21
N PHE A 47 17.26 16.14 -1.06
CA PHE A 47 16.39 14.99 -0.90
C PHE A 47 14.96 15.46 -0.67
N HIS A 48 14.05 15.00 -1.50
CA HIS A 48 12.63 15.19 -1.34
C HIS A 48 12.01 13.92 -0.77
N ARG A 49 11.40 14.00 0.42
CA ARG A 49 10.68 12.87 1.01
C ARG A 49 9.37 12.65 0.26
N LEU A 50 9.13 11.42 -0.19
CA LEU A 50 7.87 11.03 -0.80
C LEU A 50 6.96 10.32 0.21
N PRO A 51 5.63 10.45 0.06
CA PRO A 51 4.70 9.54 0.72
C PRO A 51 4.97 8.10 0.28
N PHE A 52 5.38 7.24 1.19
CA PHE A 52 5.57 5.81 0.93
C PHE A 52 5.07 4.99 2.09
N TYR A 53 4.15 4.09 1.74
CA TYR A 53 3.41 3.29 2.69
C TYR A 53 4.19 2.01 3.01
N GLY A 54 4.64 1.86 4.26
CA GLY A 54 5.45 0.73 4.70
C GLY A 54 6.96 1.00 4.77
N GLY A 55 7.39 2.27 4.71
CA GLY A 55 8.79 2.61 4.91
C GLY A 55 9.11 4.08 4.68
N LEU A 56 10.36 4.35 4.35
CA LEU A 56 10.87 5.69 4.08
C LEU A 56 11.37 5.76 2.63
N LEU A 57 10.75 6.62 1.80
CA LEU A 57 11.14 6.84 0.41
C LEU A 57 11.54 8.30 0.19
N PHE A 58 12.63 8.49 -0.55
CA PHE A 58 13.13 9.79 -0.93
C PHE A 58 13.49 9.80 -2.42
N GLU A 59 13.50 10.99 -3.00
CA GLU A 59 14.07 11.26 -4.31
C GLU A 59 15.16 12.30 -4.19
N LEU A 60 16.24 12.14 -4.95
CA LEU A 60 17.28 13.14 -5.04
C LEU A 60 17.00 14.07 -6.22
N HIS A 61 16.66 15.33 -5.94
CA HIS A 61 16.27 16.33 -6.93
C HIS A 61 17.29 17.45 -7.04
N SER A 62 17.31 18.10 -8.20
CA SER A 62 17.95 19.41 -8.37
C SER A 62 16.89 20.49 -8.58
N LEU A 63 17.03 21.59 -7.84
CA LEU A 63 16.19 22.78 -7.95
C LEU A 63 16.75 23.76 -8.98
N GLY A 64 16.43 23.58 -10.27
CA GLY A 64 16.57 24.68 -11.23
C GLY A 64 16.97 24.31 -12.64
N ARG A 65 17.66 25.23 -13.33
CA ARG A 65 17.84 25.15 -14.79
C ARG A 65 19.07 24.31 -15.14
N PRO A 66 19.01 23.46 -16.18
CA PRO A 66 20.17 22.67 -16.60
C PRO A 66 21.37 23.57 -16.89
N ALA A 67 22.51 23.32 -16.24
CA ALA A 67 23.72 24.10 -16.48
C ALA A 67 24.25 23.81 -17.87
N VAL A 68 24.66 24.88 -18.56
CA VAL A 68 25.34 24.77 -19.84
C VAL A 68 26.84 24.59 -19.57
N HIS A 69 27.23 23.34 -19.35
CA HIS A 69 28.61 22.80 -19.35
C HIS A 69 29.44 22.88 -18.07
N GLY A 70 29.75 21.70 -17.54
CA GLY A 70 30.86 21.44 -16.61
C GLY A 70 30.48 20.36 -15.61
N GLY A 71 30.95 19.14 -15.80
CA GLY A 71 30.73 18.04 -14.85
C GLY A 71 31.44 18.32 -13.53
N SER A 72 30.72 18.83 -12.55
CA SER A 72 31.22 19.03 -11.19
C SER A 72 30.83 17.85 -10.32
N SER A 73 31.66 17.52 -9.33
CA SER A 73 31.27 16.61 -8.26
C SER A 73 30.42 17.36 -7.23
N TYR A 74 29.48 16.68 -6.61
CA TYR A 74 28.67 17.22 -5.53
C TYR A 74 28.67 16.29 -4.31
N GLU A 75 28.39 16.89 -3.16
CA GLU A 75 28.11 16.21 -1.90
C GLU A 75 27.04 17.02 -1.17
N ILE A 76 25.94 16.37 -0.81
CA ILE A 76 24.78 16.97 -0.14
C ILE A 76 24.45 16.16 1.11
N THR A 77 23.94 16.83 2.13
CA THR A 77 23.38 16.20 3.32
C THR A 77 22.14 16.94 3.77
N ASP A 78 21.03 16.22 3.88
CA ASP A 78 19.76 16.72 4.39
C ASP A 78 19.35 15.97 5.66
N SER A 79 18.47 16.58 6.45
CA SER A 79 18.00 16.03 7.71
C SER A 79 16.48 16.14 7.80
N PHE A 80 15.84 15.10 8.33
CA PHE A 80 14.40 14.96 8.40
C PHE A 80 13.99 14.64 9.83
N ASP A 81 13.05 15.42 10.35
CA ASP A 81 12.41 15.20 11.66
C ASP A 81 11.47 13.99 11.57
N ILE A 82 12.01 12.82 11.90
CA ILE A 82 11.34 11.51 11.80
C ILE A 82 11.76 10.71 13.03
N GLU A 83 10.80 10.34 13.88
CA GLU A 83 11.09 9.48 15.04
C GLU A 83 11.37 8.03 14.59
N LEU A 84 12.57 7.49 14.86
CA LEU A 84 12.98 6.11 14.60
C LEU A 84 13.50 5.39 15.86
N PRO A 85 13.27 4.07 16.03
CA PRO A 85 12.38 3.25 15.21
C PRO A 85 10.94 3.75 15.34
N SER A 86 10.30 4.04 14.22
CA SER A 86 8.95 4.55 14.24
C SER A 86 8.02 3.37 14.41
N ILE A 87 7.03 3.46 15.30
CA ILE A 87 5.96 2.46 15.34
C ILE A 87 5.16 2.48 14.02
N VAL A 88 5.18 3.62 13.30
CA VAL A 88 4.50 3.81 12.00
C VAL A 88 5.38 3.37 10.82
N PHE A 89 6.71 3.41 10.98
CA PHE A 89 7.73 3.06 9.99
C PHE A 89 8.90 2.32 10.67
N PRO A 90 8.72 1.06 11.13
CA PRO A 90 9.84 0.29 11.63
C PRO A 90 10.71 -0.12 10.44
N SER A 91 11.52 0.81 9.93
CA SER A 91 12.44 0.56 8.82
C SER A 91 13.86 0.80 9.27
N ASP A 92 14.68 -0.24 9.20
CA ASP A 92 16.14 -0.14 9.33
C ASP A 92 16.79 0.28 8.00
N THR A 93 15.96 0.67 7.01
CA THR A 93 16.37 1.09 5.68
C THR A 93 15.54 2.28 5.21
N VAL A 94 16.12 3.05 4.30
CA VAL A 94 15.42 4.02 3.45
C VAL A 94 15.55 3.58 2.00
N ILE A 95 14.60 3.96 1.16
CA ILE A 95 14.67 3.80 -0.28
C ILE A 95 14.93 5.19 -0.87
N VAL A 96 15.90 5.31 -1.77
CA VAL A 96 16.15 6.56 -2.49
C VAL A 96 16.15 6.35 -4.01
N ASN A 97 15.40 7.18 -4.71
CA ASN A 97 15.35 7.23 -6.16
C ASN A 97 16.27 8.34 -6.70
N THR A 98 17.09 8.01 -7.69
CA THR A 98 18.01 8.92 -8.40
C THR A 98 17.83 8.76 -9.91
N GLU A 99 18.39 9.68 -10.70
CA GLU A 99 18.29 9.60 -12.17
C GLU A 99 18.86 8.27 -12.71
N ASN A 100 20.00 7.85 -12.18
CA ASN A 100 20.73 6.66 -12.63
C ASN A 100 20.34 5.38 -11.90
N LYS A 101 19.57 5.46 -10.80
CA LYS A 101 19.20 4.29 -9.99
C LYS A 101 17.87 4.52 -9.28
N GLN A 102 16.88 3.73 -9.67
CA GLN A 102 15.62 3.64 -8.96
C GLN A 102 15.72 2.62 -7.83
N ASN A 103 15.08 2.92 -6.70
CA ASN A 103 14.91 2.10 -5.51
C ASN A 103 16.23 1.71 -4.82
N TRP A 104 17.06 2.71 -4.53
CA TRP A 104 18.28 2.50 -3.77
C TRP A 104 17.96 2.21 -2.30
N VAL A 105 18.02 0.95 -1.89
CA VAL A 105 17.82 0.55 -0.49
C VAL A 105 19.10 0.86 0.29
N VAL A 106 19.00 1.75 1.29
CA VAL A 106 20.12 2.24 2.09
C VAL A 106 19.86 1.93 3.56
N PRO A 107 20.67 1.08 4.21
CA PRO A 107 20.56 0.82 5.64
C PRO A 107 20.77 2.07 6.48
N ILE A 108 19.97 2.23 7.52
CA ILE A 108 20.05 3.35 8.46
C ILE A 108 21.08 3.00 9.54
N GLN A 109 22.16 3.78 9.60
CA GLN A 109 23.16 3.66 10.65
C GLN A 109 22.70 4.42 11.89
N TYR A 110 22.31 3.70 12.93
CA TYR A 110 21.95 4.31 14.20
C TYR A 110 23.21 4.74 14.95
N SER A 111 23.36 6.03 15.19
CA SER A 111 24.45 6.53 16.04
C SER A 111 24.19 6.08 17.47
N GLU A 112 25.01 5.19 18.01
CA GLU A 112 25.01 4.93 19.45
C GLU A 112 25.73 6.10 20.14
N THR A 113 25.02 6.77 21.05
CA THR A 113 25.59 7.82 21.88
C THR A 113 26.80 7.24 22.63
N SER A 114 27.98 7.77 22.34
CA SER A 114 29.24 7.30 22.91
C SER A 114 29.28 7.61 24.42
N GLN A 115 29.15 6.56 25.24
CA GLN A 115 29.80 6.51 26.56
C GLN A 115 31.07 5.66 26.45
N GLU A 116 32.24 6.29 26.65
CA GLU A 116 33.53 5.63 26.95
C GLU A 116 33.34 4.53 28.03
N SER A 117 33.88 3.31 27.97
CA SER A 117 35.25 2.88 27.67
C SER A 117 35.36 1.36 27.45
N ALA A 118 36.48 0.97 26.83
CA ALA A 118 37.28 -0.26 27.01
C ALA A 118 37.06 -1.47 26.08
N VAL A 119 37.97 -1.58 25.10
CA VAL A 119 38.75 -2.77 24.69
C VAL A 119 38.16 -4.14 25.05
N ASN A 120 37.64 -4.85 24.06
CA ASN A 120 38.25 -6.10 23.56
C ASN A 120 37.70 -6.44 22.17
N LYS A 121 38.62 -6.68 21.24
CA LYS A 121 38.35 -7.32 19.95
C LYS A 121 37.92 -8.76 20.21
N GLU A 122 36.76 -9.18 19.70
CA GLU A 122 36.54 -10.48 19.05
C GLU A 122 35.10 -10.60 18.55
N GLY A 123 34.96 -10.87 17.24
CA GLY A 123 33.74 -11.43 16.63
C GLY A 123 32.65 -10.44 16.23
N GLU A 124 32.92 -9.60 15.24
CA GLU A 124 31.88 -8.86 14.50
C GLU A 124 31.03 -9.87 13.68
N PRO A 125 29.70 -9.94 13.86
CA PRO A 125 28.83 -10.66 12.92
C PRO A 125 28.84 -9.88 11.60
N GLY A 126 29.27 -10.52 10.51
CA GLY A 126 29.25 -9.90 9.20
C GLY A 126 27.84 -9.41 8.84
N LEU A 127 27.77 -8.15 8.39
CA LEU A 127 26.60 -7.54 7.76
C LEU A 127 26.09 -8.44 6.62
N PRO A 128 24.78 -8.49 6.35
CA PRO A 128 24.28 -9.14 5.14
C PRO A 128 24.84 -8.39 3.92
N ASP A 129 25.45 -9.16 3.01
CA ASP A 129 25.87 -8.68 1.70
C ASP A 129 24.68 -8.10 0.92
N GLU A 130 24.99 -7.18 0.00
CA GLU A 130 24.17 -6.63 -1.09
C GLU A 130 22.82 -7.36 -1.32
N VAL A 131 21.69 -6.64 -1.28
CA VAL A 131 20.32 -7.17 -1.56
C VAL A 131 20.40 -8.16 -2.71
N GLU A 132 20.27 -9.44 -2.38
CA GLU A 132 20.46 -10.52 -3.34
C GLU A 132 19.31 -10.42 -4.33
N GLN A 133 19.59 -9.88 -5.51
CA GLN A 133 18.68 -9.97 -6.62
C GLN A 133 18.65 -11.44 -7.00
N LEU A 134 17.67 -12.17 -6.47
CA LEU A 134 17.37 -13.51 -6.93
C LEU A 134 17.11 -13.39 -8.42
N SER A 135 18.10 -13.80 -9.22
CA SER A 135 17.89 -14.15 -10.60
C SER A 135 16.99 -15.38 -10.56
N VAL A 136 15.68 -15.15 -10.47
CA VAL A 136 14.72 -16.18 -10.78
C VAL A 136 15.11 -16.65 -12.18
N ASP A 137 15.59 -17.89 -12.27
CA ASP A 137 15.81 -18.58 -13.53
C ASP A 137 14.53 -18.38 -14.35
N GLU A 138 14.62 -17.51 -15.36
CA GLU A 138 13.51 -17.04 -16.19
C GLU A 138 12.36 -16.39 -15.39
N SER A 139 12.45 -15.08 -15.11
CA SER A 139 11.23 -14.29 -14.86
C SER A 139 10.28 -14.54 -16.04
N GLU A 140 9.25 -15.34 -15.81
CA GLU A 140 8.34 -15.82 -16.86
C GLU A 140 7.74 -14.58 -17.54
N LYS A 141 8.13 -14.35 -18.79
CA LYS A 141 7.61 -13.21 -19.54
C LYS A 141 6.13 -13.43 -19.79
N ILE A 142 5.31 -12.58 -19.19
CA ILE A 142 3.86 -12.63 -19.31
C ILE A 142 3.49 -11.91 -20.61
N ILE A 143 2.86 -12.62 -21.55
CA ILE A 143 2.35 -12.03 -22.80
C ILE A 143 0.83 -12.05 -22.74
N VAL A 144 0.21 -10.88 -22.73
CA VAL A 144 -1.24 -10.72 -22.55
C VAL A 144 -1.81 -9.75 -23.58
N PRO A 145 -2.98 -9.98 -24.18
CA PRO A 145 -3.63 -8.96 -25.02
C PRO A 145 -4.13 -7.78 -24.16
N VAL A 146 -4.27 -6.59 -24.74
CA VAL A 146 -4.97 -5.48 -24.09
C VAL A 146 -6.41 -5.89 -23.72
N ASP A 147 -6.92 -5.32 -22.64
CA ASP A 147 -8.23 -5.60 -22.02
C ASP A 147 -8.41 -7.04 -21.53
N ARG A 148 -7.31 -7.80 -21.40
CA ARG A 148 -7.32 -9.15 -20.83
C ARG A 148 -6.69 -9.18 -19.45
N ALA A 149 -7.20 -10.11 -18.66
CA ALA A 149 -6.68 -10.36 -17.33
C ALA A 149 -5.39 -11.19 -17.38
N PHE A 150 -4.47 -10.91 -16.46
CA PHE A 150 -3.30 -11.73 -16.18
C PHE A 150 -3.08 -11.84 -14.67
N THR A 151 -2.37 -12.87 -14.23
CA THR A 151 -2.12 -13.12 -12.81
C THR A 151 -0.64 -13.22 -12.50
N ILE A 152 -0.26 -12.73 -11.33
CA ILE A 152 1.07 -12.87 -10.76
C ILE A 152 0.93 -13.54 -9.41
N ARG A 153 1.82 -14.52 -9.14
CA ARG A 153 1.80 -15.32 -7.91
C ARG A 153 3.15 -15.25 -7.21
N GLN A 154 3.15 -14.85 -5.94
CA GLN A 154 4.34 -14.85 -5.08
C GLN A 154 4.09 -15.73 -3.85
N SER A 155 5.09 -16.51 -3.45
CA SER A 155 5.03 -17.27 -2.19
C SER A 155 4.81 -16.32 -1.01
N ASN A 156 3.83 -16.62 -0.15
CA ASN A 156 3.62 -15.89 1.11
C ASN A 156 4.35 -16.53 2.30
N TYR A 157 5.21 -17.49 2.02
CA TYR A 157 6.00 -18.21 3.01
C TYR A 157 7.29 -17.46 3.32
N PHE A 158 7.51 -17.25 4.61
CA PHE A 158 8.72 -16.71 5.21
C PHE A 158 9.34 -17.80 6.09
N GLU A 159 10.66 -17.97 6.06
CA GLU A 159 11.36 -18.93 6.91
C GLU A 159 11.45 -18.45 8.37
N GLY A 160 11.35 -17.15 8.59
CA GLY A 160 11.46 -16.45 9.87
C GLY A 160 10.16 -15.84 10.40
N GLN A 161 10.29 -14.96 11.39
CA GLN A 161 9.16 -14.22 11.96
C GLN A 161 9.00 -12.85 11.32
N GLY A 162 7.73 -12.47 11.09
CA GLY A 162 7.36 -11.21 10.45
C GLY A 162 7.77 -11.15 8.98
N GLY A 163 6.96 -10.52 8.16
CA GLY A 163 7.25 -10.41 6.74
C GLY A 163 6.18 -9.67 5.96
N SER A 164 6.64 -8.92 4.98
CA SER A 164 5.78 -8.12 4.10
C SER A 164 6.00 -8.53 2.65
N ILE A 165 4.90 -8.50 1.91
CA ILE A 165 4.94 -8.61 0.45
C ILE A 165 4.16 -7.44 -0.10
N SER A 166 4.80 -6.62 -0.92
CA SER A 166 4.18 -5.51 -1.61
C SER A 166 4.39 -5.65 -3.12
N ILE A 167 3.56 -4.97 -3.89
CA ILE A 167 3.57 -5.03 -5.35
C ILE A 167 3.57 -3.62 -5.93
N ASP A 168 4.30 -3.44 -7.01
CA ASP A 168 4.41 -2.19 -7.73
C ASP A 168 4.26 -2.42 -9.23
N PHE A 169 3.56 -1.52 -9.92
CA PHE A 169 3.24 -1.66 -11.34
C PHE A 169 2.81 -0.32 -11.94
N ASP A 170 2.97 -0.19 -13.26
CA ASP A 170 2.50 0.99 -14.00
C ASP A 170 0.98 0.95 -14.17
N LYS A 171 0.27 1.78 -13.40
CA LYS A 171 -1.20 1.91 -13.44
C LYS A 171 -1.75 2.40 -14.77
N SER A 172 -0.92 3.06 -15.60
CA SER A 172 -1.31 3.46 -16.95
C SER A 172 -1.32 2.27 -17.92
N PHE A 173 -0.66 1.17 -17.57
CA PHE A 173 -0.63 -0.07 -18.34
C PHE A 173 -1.52 -1.17 -17.78
N SER A 174 -1.81 -1.17 -16.48
CA SER A 174 -2.55 -2.26 -15.85
C SER A 174 -3.36 -1.77 -14.65
N THR A 175 -4.49 -2.43 -14.38
CA THR A 175 -5.31 -2.19 -13.19
C THR A 175 -5.33 -3.46 -12.36
N LEU A 176 -4.98 -3.38 -11.08
CA LEU A 176 -5.17 -4.47 -10.13
C LEU A 176 -6.68 -4.67 -9.90
N THR A 177 -7.20 -5.83 -10.27
CA THR A 177 -8.64 -6.16 -10.20
C THR A 177 -8.98 -7.04 -9.01
N ASP A 178 -8.04 -7.86 -8.53
CA ASP A 178 -8.23 -8.73 -7.37
C ASP A 178 -6.89 -9.05 -6.69
N ALA A 179 -6.94 -9.37 -5.40
CA ALA A 179 -5.81 -9.85 -4.62
C ALA A 179 -6.27 -10.87 -3.57
N GLN A 180 -5.73 -12.08 -3.63
CA GLN A 180 -6.14 -13.19 -2.77
C GLN A 180 -4.95 -14.05 -2.33
N ILE A 181 -5.16 -14.89 -1.30
CA ILE A 181 -4.19 -15.90 -0.88
C ILE A 181 -4.74 -17.28 -1.25
N GLU A 182 -4.08 -17.96 -2.18
CA GLU A 182 -4.42 -19.31 -2.64
C GLU A 182 -3.19 -20.21 -2.48
N ASP A 183 -3.34 -21.37 -1.81
CA ASP A 183 -2.29 -22.38 -1.64
C ASP A 183 -0.94 -21.85 -1.09
N GLY A 184 -0.98 -20.88 -0.16
CA GLY A 184 0.23 -20.29 0.41
C GLY A 184 0.98 -19.37 -0.55
N LYS A 185 0.28 -18.84 -1.56
CA LYS A 185 0.78 -17.82 -2.46
C LYS A 185 -0.19 -16.64 -2.46
N ILE A 186 0.35 -15.44 -2.48
CA ILE A 186 -0.44 -14.25 -2.83
C ILE A 186 -0.58 -14.25 -4.34
N GLU A 187 -1.81 -14.19 -4.82
CA GLU A 187 -2.15 -14.00 -6.21
C GLU A 187 -2.74 -12.61 -6.41
N TRP A 188 -2.17 -11.85 -7.34
CA TRP A 188 -2.71 -10.59 -7.82
C TRP A 188 -3.22 -10.78 -9.23
N SER A 189 -4.47 -10.38 -9.46
CA SER A 189 -5.09 -10.34 -10.79
C SER A 189 -5.07 -8.93 -11.32
N PHE A 190 -4.66 -8.77 -12.57
CA PHE A 190 -4.57 -7.50 -13.26
C PHE A 190 -5.39 -7.54 -14.55
N THR A 191 -5.86 -6.40 -15.02
CA THR A 191 -6.33 -6.20 -16.40
C THR A 191 -5.39 -5.24 -17.12
N ALA A 192 -4.87 -5.64 -18.28
CA ALA A 192 -4.00 -4.80 -19.09
C ALA A 192 -4.80 -3.69 -19.80
N GLN A 193 -4.41 -2.43 -19.66
CA GLN A 193 -5.12 -1.24 -20.17
C GLN A 193 -4.48 -0.66 -21.44
N LYS A 194 -3.19 -0.92 -21.65
CA LYS A 194 -2.41 -0.29 -22.74
C LYS A 194 -1.40 -1.25 -23.32
N THR A 195 -1.24 -1.22 -24.64
CA THR A 195 -0.23 -2.01 -25.36
C THR A 195 1.18 -1.52 -25.09
N GLY A 196 2.15 -2.43 -25.10
CA GLY A 196 3.57 -2.13 -24.89
C GLY A 196 4.24 -3.10 -23.92
N LYS A 197 5.34 -2.67 -23.30
CA LYS A 197 6.04 -3.45 -22.28
C LYS A 197 5.97 -2.70 -20.95
N THR A 198 5.67 -3.43 -19.90
CA THR A 198 5.67 -2.93 -18.52
C THR A 198 6.25 -4.00 -17.60
N GLN A 199 6.47 -3.64 -16.35
CA GLN A 199 6.93 -4.53 -15.32
C GLN A 199 6.00 -4.46 -14.13
N VAL A 200 5.75 -5.61 -13.52
CA VAL A 200 5.17 -5.70 -12.18
C VAL A 200 6.25 -6.21 -11.25
N VAL A 201 6.56 -5.48 -10.20
CA VAL A 201 7.64 -5.80 -9.26
C VAL A 201 7.01 -6.20 -7.94
N VAL A 202 7.34 -7.41 -7.47
CA VAL A 202 6.95 -7.87 -6.14
C VAL A 202 8.14 -7.71 -5.20
N TYR A 203 7.95 -7.00 -4.09
CA TYR A 203 8.94 -6.88 -3.03
C TYR A 203 8.59 -7.86 -1.92
N VAL A 204 9.57 -8.62 -1.47
CA VAL A 204 9.43 -9.56 -0.37
C VAL A 204 10.43 -9.19 0.71
N GLY A 205 9.95 -8.89 1.91
CA GLY A 205 10.77 -8.57 3.07
C GLY A 205 10.42 -9.44 4.26
N GLN A 206 11.41 -9.77 5.08
CA GLN A 206 11.26 -10.47 6.35
C GLN A 206 11.95 -9.65 7.43
N THR A 207 11.45 -9.68 8.67
CA THR A 207 12.02 -8.87 9.77
C THR A 207 13.02 -9.65 10.64
N ASP A 208 12.86 -10.97 10.80
CA ASP A 208 13.80 -11.79 11.58
C ASP A 208 13.98 -13.24 11.05
N PRO A 209 15.16 -13.62 10.51
CA PRO A 209 16.29 -12.72 10.19
C PRO A 209 15.90 -11.71 9.10
N PRO A 210 16.40 -10.48 9.15
CA PRO A 210 16.01 -9.45 8.21
C PRO A 210 16.56 -9.77 6.82
N PHE A 211 15.68 -9.79 5.81
CA PHE A 211 16.06 -9.80 4.42
C PHE A 211 15.06 -9.02 3.58
N MET A 212 15.48 -8.62 2.39
CA MET A 212 14.59 -8.11 1.36
C MET A 212 15.09 -8.55 0.00
N TYR A 213 14.18 -8.96 -0.89
CA TYR A 213 14.47 -9.19 -2.30
C TYR A 213 13.30 -8.73 -3.16
N ARG A 214 13.53 -8.57 -4.46
CA ARG A 214 12.46 -8.23 -5.42
C ARG A 214 12.36 -9.28 -6.52
N VAL A 215 11.14 -9.50 -7.00
CA VAL A 215 10.82 -10.42 -8.09
C VAL A 215 10.15 -9.62 -9.21
N PRO A 216 10.90 -9.26 -10.26
CA PRO A 216 10.32 -8.58 -11.41
C PRO A 216 9.59 -9.57 -12.33
N TYR A 217 8.39 -9.20 -12.77
CA TYR A 217 7.61 -9.88 -13.79
C TYR A 217 7.50 -8.97 -15.02
N GLU A 218 8.13 -9.37 -16.12
CA GLU A 218 8.04 -8.66 -17.39
C GLU A 218 6.69 -8.94 -18.06
N VAL A 219 5.92 -7.90 -18.36
CA VAL A 219 4.61 -8.00 -19.00
C VAL A 219 4.64 -7.32 -20.36
N GLU A 220 4.39 -8.08 -21.42
CA GLU A 220 4.20 -7.57 -22.78
C GLU A 220 2.72 -7.60 -23.14
N VAL A 221 2.14 -6.41 -23.28
CA VAL A 221 0.75 -6.21 -23.65
C VAL A 221 0.63 -6.04 -25.17
N LEU A 222 -0.03 -6.97 -25.83
CA LEU A 222 -0.21 -6.97 -27.28
C LEU A 222 -1.52 -6.28 -27.68
N ALA A 223 -1.53 -5.68 -28.87
CA ALA A 223 -2.76 -5.22 -29.50
C ALA A 223 -3.75 -6.38 -29.65
N PRO A 224 -5.07 -6.12 -29.59
CA PRO A 224 -6.04 -7.16 -29.82
C PRO A 224 -5.81 -7.66 -31.24
N VAL A 225 -5.63 -8.97 -31.38
CA VAL A 225 -5.55 -9.57 -32.71
C VAL A 225 -6.93 -9.37 -33.32
N GLU A 226 -7.05 -8.46 -34.28
CA GLU A 226 -8.24 -8.39 -35.12
C GLU A 226 -8.36 -9.76 -35.79
N ASP A 227 -9.33 -10.56 -35.35
CA ASP A 227 -9.75 -11.75 -36.06
C ASP A 227 -10.24 -11.29 -37.43
N SER A 228 -9.33 -11.25 -38.40
CA SER A 228 -9.68 -11.11 -39.79
C SER A 228 -10.51 -12.33 -40.15
N ILE A 229 -11.82 -12.11 -40.25
CA ILE A 229 -12.76 -13.07 -40.81
C ILE A 229 -12.32 -13.35 -42.25
N THR A 230 -11.67 -14.48 -42.48
CA THR A 230 -11.68 -15.18 -43.77
C THR A 230 -12.24 -16.58 -43.55
N HIS A 231 -13.30 -16.86 -44.30
CA HIS A 231 -13.96 -18.15 -44.37
C HIS A 231 -13.03 -19.27 -44.87
N ASP A 232 -13.37 -20.49 -44.45
CA ASP A 232 -12.92 -21.82 -44.90
C ASP A 232 -11.54 -22.33 -44.43
N ALA A 233 -11.54 -23.18 -43.40
CA ALA A 233 -11.39 -24.63 -43.57
C ALA A 233 -11.43 -25.37 -42.21
N GLN A 234 -11.94 -26.59 -42.27
CA GLN A 234 -12.37 -27.48 -41.18
C GLN A 234 -11.24 -27.98 -40.27
N ALA A 235 -11.50 -28.17 -38.96
CA ALA A 235 -11.64 -29.51 -38.35
C ALA A 235 -11.81 -29.48 -36.81
N VAL A 236 -13.01 -29.91 -36.38
CA VAL A 236 -13.32 -30.88 -35.31
C VAL A 236 -12.61 -30.76 -33.94
N LEU A 237 -13.34 -30.29 -32.92
CA LEU A 237 -13.82 -31.11 -31.78
C LEU A 237 -14.79 -30.28 -30.91
N SER A 238 -16.05 -30.71 -30.87
CA SER A 238 -17.09 -30.17 -29.99
C SER A 238 -17.32 -31.13 -28.82
N VAL A 239 -17.56 -30.63 -27.61
CA VAL A 239 -18.77 -30.97 -26.81
C VAL A 239 -19.15 -29.77 -25.93
N LYS A 240 -20.46 -29.47 -25.93
CA LYS A 240 -21.20 -28.41 -25.25
C LYS A 240 -21.62 -28.81 -23.83
N SER A 241 -21.78 -27.80 -22.96
CA SER A 241 -23.00 -27.59 -22.13
C SER A 241 -23.06 -26.10 -21.72
N LYS A 242 -23.81 -25.23 -22.39
CA LYS A 242 -25.22 -24.84 -22.17
C LYS A 242 -25.59 -24.48 -20.71
N GLY A 243 -25.90 -23.19 -20.52
CA GLY A 243 -26.69 -22.62 -19.42
C GLY A 243 -26.26 -21.17 -19.12
N GLN A 244 -26.79 -20.16 -19.84
CA GLN A 244 -27.70 -19.14 -19.29
C GLN A 244 -27.12 -18.44 -18.05
N GLY A 245 -26.68 -17.19 -18.05
CA GLY A 245 -27.12 -16.02 -18.81
C GLY A 245 -27.61 -14.97 -17.81
N SER A 246 -26.90 -13.85 -17.69
CA SER A 246 -27.46 -12.56 -17.28
C SER A 246 -26.45 -11.47 -17.59
N ASP A 247 -26.76 -10.70 -18.62
CA ASP A 247 -26.13 -9.43 -18.96
C ASP A 247 -26.37 -8.42 -17.83
N PHE A 248 -25.30 -7.76 -17.38
CA PHE A 248 -25.36 -6.43 -16.80
C PHE A 248 -24.16 -5.64 -17.33
N ALA A 249 -24.43 -4.85 -18.36
CA ALA A 249 -23.53 -3.83 -18.88
C ALA A 249 -23.52 -2.64 -17.90
N TYR A 250 -22.33 -2.21 -17.50
CA TYR A 250 -22.12 -0.91 -16.89
C TYR A 250 -21.66 0.05 -17.99
N ASP A 251 -22.58 0.89 -18.47
CA ASP A 251 -22.23 2.11 -19.19
C ASP A 251 -21.86 3.17 -18.15
N ALA A 252 -20.59 3.55 -18.11
CA ALA A 252 -20.13 4.75 -17.42
C ALA A 252 -19.44 5.65 -18.46
N GLU A 253 -20.25 6.49 -19.11
CA GLU A 253 -19.76 7.72 -19.73
C GLU A 253 -19.27 8.64 -18.61
N SER A 254 -17.96 8.91 -18.56
CA SER A 254 -17.40 10.05 -17.84
C SER A 254 -16.69 10.92 -18.85
N ASP A 255 -17.23 12.12 -19.03
CA ASP A 255 -16.68 13.20 -19.85
C ASP A 255 -15.20 13.46 -19.53
N GLY A 256 -14.43 13.60 -20.61
CA GLY A 256 -13.02 13.95 -20.58
C GLY A 256 -12.81 15.41 -20.16
N GLY A 257 -12.00 15.59 -19.12
CA GLY A 257 -11.30 16.84 -18.83
C GLY A 257 -9.80 16.56 -18.84
N ASP A 258 -9.11 17.09 -19.85
CA ASP A 258 -7.65 17.01 -19.99
C ASP A 258 -6.95 17.61 -18.76
N SER A 259 -6.16 16.77 -18.08
CA SER A 259 -5.19 17.17 -17.07
C SER A 259 -3.90 16.41 -17.34
N GLU A 260 -3.09 16.93 -18.28
CA GLU A 260 -1.68 16.59 -18.41
C GLU A 260 -0.93 17.14 -17.19
N ASN A 261 -0.57 16.25 -16.25
CA ASN A 261 0.59 16.33 -15.35
C ASN A 261 0.60 15.04 -14.52
N GLY A 262 1.16 13.98 -15.10
CA GLY A 262 1.25 12.66 -14.49
C GLY A 262 2.40 12.62 -13.49
N ASP A 263 2.11 12.99 -12.24
CA ASP A 263 2.96 12.71 -11.10
C ASP A 263 2.87 11.20 -10.76
N GLY A 264 3.99 10.50 -10.90
CA GLY A 264 4.07 9.04 -10.83
C GLY A 264 3.93 8.54 -9.40
N MET A 265 2.71 8.22 -8.97
CA MET A 265 2.42 7.59 -7.68
C MET A 265 2.75 6.08 -7.72
N ILE A 266 3.87 5.69 -7.08
CA ILE A 266 4.47 4.34 -7.07
C ILE A 266 4.35 3.67 -5.68
N GLY A 267 4.00 2.36 -5.67
CA GLY A 267 3.95 1.47 -4.48
C GLY A 267 2.80 1.69 -3.49
N LEU A 268 1.59 1.18 -3.76
CA LEU A 268 0.49 1.24 -2.78
C LEU A 268 0.58 0.10 -1.76
N ALA A 269 0.33 0.43 -0.49
CA ALA A 269 -0.16 -0.53 0.49
C ALA A 269 -1.32 -1.36 -0.09
N LEU A 270 -1.52 -2.58 0.42
CA LEU A 270 -2.82 -3.24 0.22
C LEU A 270 -3.92 -2.21 0.51
N SER A 271 -4.90 -2.10 -0.38
CA SER A 271 -6.10 -1.34 -0.07
C SER A 271 -6.66 -1.82 1.26
N TRP A 272 -7.39 -0.98 1.99
CA TRP A 272 -7.98 -1.40 3.25
C TRP A 272 -8.76 -2.72 3.08
N ASP A 273 -9.54 -2.85 2.01
CA ASP A 273 -10.22 -4.10 1.64
C ASP A 273 -9.27 -5.27 1.43
N GLY A 274 -8.14 -5.06 0.75
CA GLY A 274 -7.08 -6.05 0.61
C GLY A 274 -6.54 -6.52 1.96
N PHE A 275 -6.32 -5.59 2.89
CA PHE A 275 -5.88 -5.90 4.24
C PHE A 275 -6.93 -6.71 5.02
N ILE A 276 -8.20 -6.33 4.92
CA ILE A 276 -9.30 -7.06 5.51
C ILE A 276 -9.43 -8.48 4.91
N ASN A 277 -9.25 -8.63 3.60
CA ASN A 277 -9.29 -9.92 2.92
C ASN A 277 -8.19 -10.87 3.43
N VAL A 278 -7.00 -10.37 3.75
CA VAL A 278 -5.93 -11.16 4.37
C VAL A 278 -6.38 -11.69 5.74
N GLY A 279 -6.84 -10.82 6.63
CA GLY A 279 -7.27 -11.25 7.97
C GLY A 279 -8.50 -12.17 7.94
N LEU A 280 -9.46 -11.93 7.05
CA LEU A 280 -10.58 -12.84 6.81
C LEU A 280 -10.13 -14.21 6.32
N SER A 281 -9.12 -14.26 5.43
CA SER A 281 -8.55 -15.50 4.92
C SER A 281 -7.86 -16.30 6.03
N LEU A 282 -7.14 -15.62 6.94
CA LEU A 282 -6.53 -16.26 8.11
C LEU A 282 -7.58 -16.89 9.05
N ILE A 283 -8.68 -16.19 9.31
CA ILE A 283 -9.81 -16.75 10.07
C ILE A 283 -10.41 -17.95 9.33
N LYS A 284 -10.71 -17.80 8.02
CA LYS A 284 -11.37 -18.83 7.23
C LYS A 284 -10.52 -20.09 7.05
N LYS A 285 -9.19 -19.96 7.06
CA LYS A 285 -8.27 -21.11 7.05
C LYS A 285 -8.50 -22.04 8.24
N GLN A 286 -8.78 -21.49 9.42
CA GLN A 286 -9.11 -22.26 10.61
C GLN A 286 -10.61 -22.59 10.72
N TYR A 287 -11.46 -21.68 10.24
CA TYR A 287 -12.92 -21.75 10.33
C TYR A 287 -13.59 -21.42 8.99
N PRO A 288 -13.69 -22.38 8.05
CA PRO A 288 -14.15 -22.11 6.68
C PRO A 288 -15.55 -21.49 6.56
N ASN A 289 -16.41 -21.66 7.57
CA ASN A 289 -17.76 -21.12 7.62
C ASN A 289 -17.85 -19.74 8.31
N ALA A 290 -16.72 -19.12 8.65
CA ALA A 290 -16.67 -17.82 9.30
C ALA A 290 -17.34 -16.74 8.43
N LYS A 291 -18.17 -15.91 9.06
CA LYS A 291 -18.88 -14.81 8.41
C LYS A 291 -18.63 -13.50 9.13
N LEU A 292 -18.37 -12.44 8.38
CA LEU A 292 -18.00 -11.13 8.93
C LEU A 292 -19.15 -10.51 9.73
N LEU A 293 -18.83 -9.91 10.88
CA LEU A 293 -19.76 -9.19 11.76
C LEU A 293 -19.38 -7.73 11.97
N GLU A 294 -18.10 -7.46 12.24
CA GLU A 294 -17.58 -6.14 12.55
C GLU A 294 -16.11 -6.03 12.11
N LEU A 295 -15.74 -4.85 11.62
CA LEU A 295 -14.36 -4.46 11.36
C LEU A 295 -14.12 -3.13 12.07
N ASP A 296 -13.05 -3.03 12.84
CA ASP A 296 -12.59 -1.74 13.36
C ASP A 296 -11.27 -1.39 12.72
N ALA A 297 -11.08 -0.10 12.45
CA ALA A 297 -9.79 0.45 12.11
C ALA A 297 -9.52 1.70 12.97
N THR A 298 -8.33 1.75 13.54
CA THR A 298 -7.90 2.78 14.50
C THR A 298 -6.50 3.28 14.13
N PRO A 299 -6.15 4.52 14.48
CA PRO A 299 -4.77 4.97 14.37
C PRO A 299 -3.86 4.15 15.28
N LEU A 300 -2.58 4.00 14.90
CA LEU A 300 -1.56 3.39 15.77
C LEU A 300 -1.36 4.19 17.06
N THR A 301 -1.54 5.51 16.97
CA THR A 301 -1.45 6.41 18.11
C THR A 301 -2.83 6.73 18.66
N ARG A 302 -2.90 7.37 19.84
CA ARG A 302 -4.18 7.88 20.35
C ARG A 302 -4.61 9.21 19.72
N LYS A 303 -3.85 9.73 18.76
CA LYS A 303 -4.17 10.99 18.10
C LYS A 303 -5.16 10.72 16.95
N PRO A 304 -6.20 11.57 16.80
CA PRO A 304 -7.06 11.52 15.64
C PRO A 304 -6.25 11.76 14.36
N VAL A 305 -6.71 11.19 13.24
CA VAL A 305 -6.05 11.27 11.93
C VAL A 305 -6.92 12.01 10.91
N ASP A 306 -6.29 12.72 9.98
CA ASP A 306 -7.01 13.51 8.98
C ASP A 306 -7.26 12.77 7.66
N ASP A 307 -6.70 11.57 7.51
CA ASP A 307 -6.93 10.63 6.41
C ASP A 307 -7.21 9.21 6.94
N GLU A 308 -7.88 8.42 6.11
CA GLU A 308 -8.24 7.03 6.37
C GLU A 308 -7.05 6.06 6.30
N TRP A 309 -5.98 6.41 5.58
CA TRP A 309 -4.79 5.56 5.43
C TRP A 309 -4.04 5.38 6.73
N ASN A 310 -4.15 6.34 7.64
CA ASN A 310 -3.58 6.27 8.97
C ASN A 310 -4.40 5.41 9.97
N LEU A 311 -5.52 4.81 9.55
CA LEU A 311 -6.32 3.86 10.33
C LEU A 311 -5.80 2.42 10.16
N VAL A 312 -4.57 2.18 10.59
CA VAL A 312 -3.85 0.92 10.27
C VAL A 312 -3.98 -0.18 11.34
N SER A 313 -4.42 0.14 12.56
CA SER A 313 -4.69 -0.87 13.59
C SER A 313 -6.09 -1.43 13.41
N ASN A 314 -6.19 -2.63 12.85
CA ASN A 314 -7.44 -3.27 12.46
C ASN A 314 -7.82 -4.44 13.37
N ARG A 315 -9.11 -4.58 13.64
CA ARG A 315 -9.70 -5.73 14.32
C ARG A 315 -10.82 -6.30 13.46
N ILE A 316 -10.78 -7.61 13.21
CA ILE A 316 -11.79 -8.32 12.43
C ILE A 316 -12.54 -9.28 13.32
N VAL A 317 -13.86 -9.19 13.32
CA VAL A 317 -14.76 -10.02 14.12
C VAL A 317 -15.65 -10.85 13.20
N CYS A 318 -15.63 -12.17 13.37
CA CYS A 318 -16.41 -13.11 12.57
C CYS A 318 -17.27 -14.03 13.43
N SER A 319 -18.52 -14.29 13.00
CA SER A 319 -19.34 -15.37 13.53
C SER A 319 -18.83 -16.71 13.02
N LEU A 320 -18.71 -17.70 13.90
CA LEU A 320 -18.38 -19.08 13.54
C LEU A 320 -19.61 -20.01 13.49
N GLY A 321 -20.81 -19.46 13.71
CA GLY A 321 -22.00 -20.24 14.05
C GLY A 321 -21.94 -20.80 15.48
N GLY A 322 -23.02 -21.43 15.93
CA GLY A 322 -23.03 -22.18 17.21
C GLY A 322 -22.69 -21.37 18.47
N LYS A 323 -22.98 -20.07 18.50
CA LYS A 323 -22.65 -19.14 19.61
C LYS A 323 -21.14 -18.92 19.84
N LYS A 324 -20.32 -19.02 18.79
CA LYS A 324 -18.88 -18.72 18.85
C LYS A 324 -18.51 -17.55 17.94
N THR A 325 -17.46 -16.85 18.32
CA THR A 325 -16.89 -15.72 17.58
C THR A 325 -15.39 -15.91 17.44
N ALA A 326 -14.86 -15.63 16.25
CA ALA A 326 -13.44 -15.47 16.00
C ALA A 326 -13.09 -13.98 15.94
N ILE A 327 -11.95 -13.63 16.51
CA ILE A 327 -11.38 -12.29 16.49
C ILE A 327 -9.93 -12.42 16.05
N ILE A 328 -9.52 -11.62 15.09
CA ILE A 328 -8.11 -11.45 14.75
C ILE A 328 -7.81 -9.95 14.77
N GLN A 329 -6.65 -9.57 15.27
CA GLN A 329 -6.22 -8.18 15.38
C GLN A 329 -4.89 -8.03 14.68
N SER A 330 -4.71 -6.91 13.98
CA SER A 330 -3.44 -6.57 13.38
C SER A 330 -2.42 -6.33 14.49
N THR A 331 -1.24 -6.93 14.36
CA THR A 331 -0.12 -6.68 15.27
C THR A 331 0.61 -5.41 14.86
N GLU A 332 0.81 -5.20 13.56
CA GLU A 332 1.49 -4.04 12.94
C GLU A 332 1.02 -3.84 11.48
N TRP A 333 1.79 -3.10 10.67
CA TRP A 333 1.56 -2.85 9.24
C TRP A 333 1.41 -4.15 8.45
N GLY A 334 0.20 -4.50 8.02
CA GLY A 334 0.02 -5.65 7.13
C GLY A 334 0.05 -7.01 7.83
N GLU A 335 0.30 -7.08 9.14
CA GLU A 335 0.42 -8.32 9.90
C GLU A 335 -0.74 -8.54 10.84
N PHE A 336 -1.13 -9.80 11.02
CA PHE A 336 -2.15 -10.22 11.97
C PHE A 336 -1.58 -11.18 13.00
N GLY A 337 -2.01 -11.00 14.25
CA GLY A 337 -1.73 -11.97 15.30
C GLY A 337 -2.56 -13.25 15.16
N ASP A 338 -2.49 -14.10 16.18
CA ASP A 338 -3.26 -15.33 16.21
C ASP A 338 -4.78 -15.10 16.20
N VAL A 339 -5.51 -15.99 15.53
CA VAL A 339 -6.98 -16.03 15.58
C VAL A 339 -7.40 -16.46 16.98
N GLN A 340 -8.02 -15.54 17.72
CA GLN A 340 -8.61 -15.81 19.03
C GLN A 340 -10.06 -16.24 18.85
N THR A 341 -10.52 -17.16 19.70
CA THR A 341 -11.93 -17.57 19.73
C THR A 341 -12.53 -17.38 21.10
N ILE A 342 -13.79 -16.96 21.13
CA ILE A 342 -14.60 -16.87 22.35
C ILE A 342 -15.86 -17.72 22.20
N ASP A 343 -16.23 -18.41 23.28
CA ASP A 343 -17.44 -19.23 23.38
C ASP A 343 -18.69 -18.38 23.72
N SER A 344 -18.84 -17.26 23.03
CA SER A 344 -19.98 -16.36 23.16
C SER A 344 -20.33 -15.76 21.80
N PRO A 345 -21.62 -15.54 21.49
CA PRO A 345 -21.97 -14.75 20.31
C PRO A 345 -21.51 -13.31 20.50
N PHE A 346 -21.11 -12.66 19.40
CA PHE A 346 -20.98 -11.21 19.35
C PHE A 346 -22.40 -10.64 19.19
N LEU A 347 -22.83 -9.82 20.14
CA LEU A 347 -24.20 -9.31 20.20
C LEU A 347 -24.27 -7.89 19.66
N GLY A 348 -25.39 -7.54 19.03
CA GLY A 348 -25.67 -6.17 18.59
C GLY A 348 -25.40 -5.92 17.10
N ASP A 349 -24.79 -6.86 16.39
CA ASP A 349 -24.45 -6.73 14.98
C ASP A 349 -25.01 -7.87 14.13
N GLN A 350 -25.31 -7.54 12.87
CA GLN A 350 -25.75 -8.47 11.84
C GLN A 350 -24.57 -8.88 10.94
N LEU A 351 -24.77 -9.95 10.18
CA LEU A 351 -23.80 -10.39 9.19
C LEU A 351 -23.60 -9.32 8.12
N ILE A 352 -22.36 -8.93 7.88
CA ILE A 352 -21.99 -8.04 6.79
C ILE A 352 -21.82 -8.89 5.51
N PRO A 353 -22.53 -8.58 4.41
CA PRO A 353 -22.27 -9.20 3.13
C PRO A 353 -20.94 -8.65 2.60
N TRP A 354 -19.86 -9.42 2.81
CA TRP A 354 -18.53 -9.10 2.30
C TRP A 354 -18.25 -9.82 0.97
N PRO A 355 -17.61 -9.16 -0.03
CA PRO A 355 -17.16 -7.77 -0.03
C PRO A 355 -18.31 -6.75 -0.08
N VAL A 356 -18.07 -5.56 0.45
CA VAL A 356 -19.02 -4.43 0.38
C VAL A 356 -18.79 -3.62 -0.90
N THR A 357 -19.80 -2.84 -1.33
CA THR A 357 -19.75 -2.06 -2.59
C THR A 357 -19.20 -0.64 -2.43
N LEU A 358 -18.96 -0.22 -1.18
CA LEU A 358 -18.40 1.09 -0.84
C LEU A 358 -17.15 0.81 -0.02
N ASP A 359 -16.00 1.28 -0.49
CA ASP A 359 -14.76 1.18 0.27
C ASP A 359 -14.66 2.29 1.32
N ILE A 360 -13.69 2.16 2.23
CA ILE A 360 -13.46 3.13 3.30
C ILE A 360 -13.04 4.52 2.76
N HIS A 361 -12.31 4.57 1.64
CA HIS A 361 -11.82 5.81 1.04
C HIS A 361 -12.98 6.64 0.47
N ASP A 362 -13.88 5.99 -0.27
CA ASP A 362 -15.13 6.57 -0.75
C ASP A 362 -16.00 7.05 0.43
N ALA A 363 -16.11 6.24 1.48
CA ALA A 363 -16.88 6.60 2.67
C ALA A 363 -16.28 7.82 3.40
N PHE A 364 -14.95 7.86 3.51
CA PHE A 364 -14.22 9.00 4.08
C PHE A 364 -14.40 10.26 3.24
N THR A 365 -14.37 10.13 1.91
CA THR A 365 -14.62 11.23 0.98
C THR A 365 -16.03 11.80 1.18
N ILE A 366 -17.06 10.96 1.22
CA ILE A 366 -18.45 11.37 1.49
C ILE A 366 -18.55 12.11 2.84
N LEU A 367 -17.86 11.61 3.87
CA LEU A 367 -17.79 12.24 5.18
C LEU A 367 -17.18 13.66 5.11
N ARG A 368 -16.06 13.83 4.39
CA ARG A 368 -15.39 15.13 4.23
C ARG A 368 -16.24 16.12 3.42
N GLU A 369 -16.86 15.66 2.34
CA GLU A 369 -17.77 16.48 1.51
C GLU A 369 -18.99 16.98 2.29
N ALA A 370 -19.47 16.18 3.24
CA ALA A 370 -20.54 16.57 4.15
C ALA A 370 -20.14 17.61 5.21
N GLY A 371 -18.86 18.02 5.24
CA GLY A 371 -18.35 19.11 6.07
C GLY A 371 -17.70 18.67 7.39
N TYR A 372 -17.58 17.37 7.66
CA TYR A 372 -16.88 16.86 8.84
C TYR A 372 -15.37 16.88 8.59
N LYS A 373 -14.71 17.93 9.07
CA LYS A 373 -13.27 18.20 8.84
C LYS A 373 -12.36 17.87 10.02
N GLN A 374 -12.93 17.46 11.15
CA GLN A 374 -12.15 17.11 12.34
C GLN A 374 -11.46 15.75 12.14
N GLY A 375 -10.35 15.52 12.83
CA GLY A 375 -9.65 14.25 12.79
C GLY A 375 -10.52 13.08 13.30
N VAL A 376 -10.32 11.92 12.69
CA VAL A 376 -11.03 10.68 12.95
C VAL A 376 -10.25 9.85 13.98
N ASN A 377 -10.92 9.41 15.04
CA ASN A 377 -10.32 8.59 16.10
C ASN A 377 -10.37 7.09 15.78
N ALA A 378 -11.39 6.67 15.04
CA ALA A 378 -11.65 5.29 14.69
C ALA A 378 -12.71 5.25 13.59
N VAL A 379 -12.75 4.16 12.86
CA VAL A 379 -13.86 3.78 12.01
C VAL A 379 -14.26 2.35 12.32
N THR A 380 -15.56 2.08 12.33
CA THR A 380 -16.09 0.72 12.47
C THR A 380 -17.02 0.42 11.30
N LEU A 381 -16.71 -0.59 10.50
CA LEU A 381 -17.66 -1.15 9.54
C LEU A 381 -18.49 -2.23 10.22
N ARG A 382 -19.79 -1.95 10.41
CA ARG A 382 -20.74 -2.88 11.01
C ARG A 382 -22.15 -2.69 10.49
N GLN A 383 -23.00 -3.69 10.67
CA GLN A 383 -24.43 -3.58 10.45
C GLN A 383 -25.17 -3.68 11.79
N PRO A 384 -25.53 -2.55 12.41
CA PRO A 384 -26.21 -2.57 13.70
C PRO A 384 -27.52 -3.37 13.66
N PHE A 385 -27.82 -4.07 14.75
CA PHE A 385 -29.11 -4.71 14.95
C PHE A 385 -30.13 -3.69 15.49
N TYR A 386 -30.57 -2.77 14.64
CA TYR A 386 -31.53 -1.72 14.99
C TYR A 386 -32.74 -1.68 14.03
N PRO A 387 -33.98 -1.47 14.52
CA PRO A 387 -35.14 -1.35 13.64
C PRO A 387 -35.03 -0.15 12.69
N GLY A 388 -35.09 -0.41 11.39
CA GLY A 388 -35.05 0.63 10.35
C GLY A 388 -33.73 0.72 9.60
N ASP A 389 -32.67 0.12 10.13
CA ASP A 389 -31.36 0.07 9.49
C ASP A 389 -31.11 -1.32 8.87
N ASP A 390 -31.17 -1.40 7.54
CA ASP A 390 -31.06 -2.65 6.76
C ASP A 390 -29.77 -2.74 5.93
N GLN A 391 -28.77 -1.94 6.27
CA GLN A 391 -27.48 -1.87 5.59
C GLN A 391 -26.31 -1.76 6.58
N PRO A 392 -25.11 -2.19 6.19
CA PRO A 392 -23.89 -1.86 6.92
C PRO A 392 -23.55 -0.37 6.78
N PHE A 393 -22.75 0.13 7.73
CA PHE A 393 -22.25 1.49 7.77
C PHE A 393 -20.76 1.51 8.10
N TYR A 394 -20.01 2.43 7.50
CA TYR A 394 -18.76 2.92 8.09
C TYR A 394 -19.09 3.97 9.15
N ILE A 395 -18.85 3.65 10.41
CA ILE A 395 -19.14 4.52 11.55
C ILE A 395 -17.85 5.20 11.99
N PHE A 396 -17.70 6.48 11.64
CA PHE A 396 -16.56 7.30 12.01
C PHE A 396 -16.75 7.90 13.39
N SER A 397 -15.75 7.74 14.26
CA SER A 397 -15.66 8.42 15.54
C SER A 397 -14.91 9.74 15.36
N ILE A 398 -15.61 10.86 15.51
CA ILE A 398 -15.08 12.21 15.24
C ILE A 398 -15.29 13.06 16.47
N GLY A 399 -14.22 13.31 17.22
CA GLY A 399 -14.32 13.95 18.54
C GLY A 399 -15.25 13.18 19.48
N ASN A 400 -16.44 13.74 19.75
CA ASN A 400 -17.47 13.12 20.61
C ASN A 400 -18.69 12.64 19.81
N GLU A 401 -18.62 12.58 18.49
CA GLU A 401 -19.73 12.19 17.62
C GLU A 401 -19.45 10.87 16.91
N PHE A 402 -20.52 10.14 16.57
CA PHE A 402 -20.47 8.98 15.69
C PHE A 402 -21.27 9.26 14.42
N ILE A 403 -20.56 9.31 13.29
CA ILE A 403 -21.13 9.62 11.99
C ILE A 403 -21.03 8.37 11.10
N GLY A 404 -22.18 7.82 10.72
CA GLY A 404 -22.28 6.68 9.83
C GLY A 404 -22.35 7.11 8.36
N VAL A 405 -21.64 6.41 7.49
CA VAL A 405 -21.83 6.46 6.03
C VAL A 405 -22.42 5.13 5.58
N GLY A 406 -23.62 5.15 5.02
CA GLY A 406 -24.33 3.94 4.59
C GLY A 406 -23.73 3.33 3.33
N ILE A 407 -23.46 2.02 3.36
CA ILE A 407 -22.82 1.32 2.22
C ILE A 407 -23.71 1.33 0.97
N LYS A 408 -25.03 1.20 1.12
CA LYS A 408 -25.96 1.10 -0.03
C LYS A 408 -26.43 2.48 -0.50
N ASP A 409 -26.78 3.36 0.44
CA ASP A 409 -27.34 4.68 0.11
C ASP A 409 -26.31 5.78 -0.09
N LYS A 410 -25.05 5.54 0.32
CA LYS A 410 -23.94 6.51 0.28
C LYS A 410 -24.27 7.81 1.00
N LYS A 411 -25.09 7.77 2.06
CA LYS A 411 -25.52 8.95 2.83
C LYS A 411 -24.93 9.00 4.23
N ILE A 412 -24.89 10.21 4.78
CA ILE A 412 -24.52 10.49 6.16
C ILE A 412 -25.70 10.22 7.10
N HIS A 413 -25.41 9.53 8.19
CA HIS A 413 -26.33 9.22 9.29
C HIS A 413 -25.68 9.64 10.60
N ASN A 414 -26.38 10.48 11.39
CA ASN A 414 -25.91 10.82 12.72
C ASN A 414 -26.34 9.72 13.69
N LEU A 415 -25.38 8.96 14.21
CA LEU A 415 -25.63 7.82 15.09
C LEU A 415 -25.52 8.19 16.58
N GLY A 416 -25.37 9.48 16.88
CA GLY A 416 -25.39 10.04 18.22
C GLY A 416 -24.02 10.53 18.71
N VAL A 417 -23.99 10.89 19.99
CA VAL A 417 -22.79 11.35 20.70
C VAL A 417 -22.21 10.23 21.56
N SER A 418 -20.89 10.12 21.57
CA SER A 418 -20.15 9.25 22.48
C SER A 418 -20.17 9.84 23.89
N GLU A 419 -20.97 9.28 24.79
CA GLU A 419 -20.83 9.53 26.23
C GLU A 419 -19.51 8.95 26.80
N TYR A 420 -18.86 8.06 26.05
CA TYR A 420 -17.69 7.30 26.48
C TYR A 420 -16.42 8.15 26.63
N ASN A 421 -16.33 9.30 25.97
CA ASN A 421 -15.16 10.18 26.03
C ASN A 421 -15.17 11.19 27.19
N ILE A 422 -16.24 11.25 28.00
CA ILE A 422 -16.33 12.20 29.14
C ILE A 422 -15.71 11.63 30.43
N GLN A 423 -15.53 10.31 30.54
CA GLN A 423 -15.05 9.68 31.78
C GLN A 423 -13.55 9.37 31.82
N LYS A 424 -12.78 9.73 30.78
CA LYS A 424 -11.31 9.47 30.73
C LYS A 424 -10.48 10.67 30.24
N ALA A 425 -11.01 11.89 30.32
CA ALA A 425 -10.25 13.12 30.10
C ALA A 425 -9.70 13.68 31.42
#